data_AF-A0A9D7Y4M1-F1
#
_entry.id   AF-A0A9D7Y4M1-F1
#
_cell.length_a   1.000
_cell.length_b   1.000
_cell.length_c   1.000
_cell.angle_alpha   90.00
_cell.angle_beta   90.00
_cell.angle_gamma   90.00
#
_symmetry.space_group_name_H-M   'P 1'
#
loop_
_entity.id
_entity.type
_entity.pdbx_description
1 polymer ?
#
loop_
_entity_poly.entity_id
_entity_poly.type
_entity_poly.pdbx_seq_one_letter_code
_entity_poly.pdbx_strand_id
1 'polypeptide(L)'
;MDGQLSIFETLPTGKAGTRKETTPNVINVASVPQRSPFRYPGGKTWLIPVVRKWLKQSIPNAFETKTLIEPFAGGGIVSLTAAFESLADQIVMVELDQEVAAVWEVIINGDHH
;
A
#
# COMPACT_ATOMS: atom_id res chain seq x y z
N MET A 1 -21.08 13.86 -8.33
CA MET A 1 -19.68 14.05 -7.87
C MET A 1 -19.63 13.37 -6.52
N ASP A 2 -19.46 12.04 -6.53
CA ASP A 2 -19.69 11.18 -5.36
C ASP A 2 -18.56 10.17 -5.25
N GLY A 3 -17.35 10.68 -5.03
CA GLY A 3 -16.11 9.90 -5.08
C GLY A 3 -15.12 10.20 -3.96
N GLN A 4 -15.57 10.82 -2.87
CA GLN A 4 -14.69 11.17 -1.76
C GLN A 4 -15.17 10.48 -0.47
N LEU A 5 -14.29 9.62 0.06
CA LEU A 5 -14.20 9.23 1.48
C LEU A 5 -15.10 8.10 2.03
N SER A 6 -15.61 7.18 1.20
CA SER A 6 -16.37 6.01 1.71
C SER A 6 -15.53 4.96 2.48
N ILE A 7 -14.22 5.13 2.62
CA ILE A 7 -13.37 4.25 3.44
C ILE A 7 -13.54 4.54 4.94
N PHE A 8 -13.95 5.76 5.30
CA PHE A 8 -14.09 6.20 6.70
C PHE A 8 -15.54 6.47 7.13
N GLU A 9 -16.47 6.67 6.20
CA GLU A 9 -17.88 6.85 6.55
C GLU A 9 -18.64 5.53 6.56
N THR A 10 -18.94 5.02 7.75
CA THR A 10 -20.11 4.15 7.92
C THR A 10 -21.28 5.02 8.39
N LEU A 11 -22.17 5.44 7.48
CA LEU A 11 -23.43 6.06 7.89
C LEU A 11 -24.30 5.00 8.61
N PRO A 12 -24.77 5.27 9.85
CA PRO A 12 -25.64 4.33 10.54
C PRO A 12 -27.08 4.58 10.10
N THR A 13 -27.60 3.76 9.19
CA THR A 13 -29.05 3.68 8.94
C THR A 13 -29.63 2.44 9.60
N GLY A 14 -30.18 2.62 10.80
CA GLY A 14 -31.36 1.87 11.25
C GLY A 14 -31.20 0.59 12.09
N LYS A 15 -31.78 0.69 13.30
CA LYS A 15 -32.35 -0.32 14.21
C LYS A 15 -31.42 -1.20 15.08
N ALA A 16 -31.84 -1.25 16.35
CA ALA A 16 -31.18 -1.82 17.51
C ALA A 16 -30.93 -3.33 17.38
N GLY A 17 -29.70 -3.68 17.01
CA GLY A 17 -29.08 -4.97 17.22
C GLY A 17 -27.62 -4.68 17.52
N THR A 18 -27.11 -5.20 18.63
CA THR A 18 -25.77 -4.96 19.17
C THR A 18 -24.67 -5.10 18.10
N ARG A 19 -24.23 -3.97 17.54
CA ARG A 19 -23.07 -3.91 16.64
C ARG A 19 -21.83 -4.15 17.49
N LYS A 20 -21.24 -5.35 17.39
CA LYS A 20 -19.91 -5.63 17.94
C LYS A 20 -18.96 -4.64 17.26
N GLU A 21 -18.44 -3.67 17.99
CA GLU A 21 -17.39 -2.79 17.48
C GLU A 21 -16.23 -3.67 17.05
N THR A 22 -16.05 -3.85 15.74
CA THR A 22 -14.86 -4.52 15.22
C THR A 22 -13.72 -3.54 15.35
N THR A 23 -13.01 -3.60 16.48
CA THR A 23 -11.70 -2.98 16.59
C THR A 23 -10.85 -3.48 15.41
N PRO A 24 -10.09 -2.59 14.73
CA PRO A 24 -9.19 -3.03 13.68
C PRO A 24 -8.23 -4.06 14.28
N ASN A 25 -8.28 -5.29 13.78
CA ASN A 25 -7.47 -6.38 14.30
C ASN A 25 -5.99 -6.03 14.10
N VAL A 26 -5.20 -6.10 15.17
CA VAL A 26 -3.75 -5.81 15.11
C VAL A 26 -3.11 -6.82 14.16
N ILE A 27 -2.42 -6.31 13.14
CA ILE A 27 -1.79 -7.17 12.13
C ILE A 27 -0.49 -7.72 12.70
N ASN A 28 -0.39 -9.05 12.77
CA ASN A 28 0.89 -9.71 12.98
C ASN A 28 1.78 -9.48 11.74
N VAL A 29 2.75 -8.57 11.86
CA VAL A 29 3.66 -8.24 10.76
C VAL A 29 4.42 -9.46 10.23
N ALA A 30 4.73 -10.44 11.10
CA ALA A 30 5.46 -11.64 10.70
C ALA A 30 4.65 -12.59 9.79
N SER A 31 3.31 -12.47 9.75
CA SER A 31 2.48 -13.26 8.83
C SER A 31 2.36 -12.63 7.44
N VAL A 32 2.90 -11.42 7.24
CA VAL A 32 2.96 -10.76 5.95
C VAL A 32 4.30 -11.07 5.27
N PRO A 33 4.34 -11.38 3.96
CA PRO A 33 5.59 -11.54 3.23
C PRO A 33 6.49 -10.31 3.36
N GLN A 34 7.73 -10.49 3.82
CA GLN A 34 8.71 -9.42 3.96
C GLN A 34 9.42 -9.21 2.62
N ARG A 35 8.96 -8.24 1.83
CA ARG A 35 9.52 -7.98 0.49
C ARG A 35 10.66 -6.96 0.49
N SER A 36 10.72 -6.08 1.50
CA SER A 36 11.81 -5.11 1.63
C SER A 36 13.16 -5.82 1.84
N PRO A 37 14.24 -5.41 1.15
CA PRO A 37 15.57 -6.00 1.31
C PRO A 37 16.24 -5.61 2.64
N PHE A 38 15.82 -4.52 3.27
CA PHE A 38 16.35 -4.05 4.55
C PHE A 38 15.24 -3.61 5.52
N ARG A 39 15.61 -3.52 6.81
CA ARG A 39 14.76 -2.91 7.83
C ARG A 39 14.90 -1.40 7.76
N TYR A 40 13.78 -0.70 7.74
CA TYR A 40 13.73 0.76 7.69
C TYR A 40 12.76 1.29 8.74
N PRO A 41 13.05 2.45 9.39
CA PRO A 41 12.13 3.09 10.32
C PRO A 41 10.75 3.33 9.69
N GLY A 42 9.70 3.24 10.50
CA GLY A 42 8.32 3.43 10.02
C GLY A 42 7.78 2.27 9.18
N GLY A 43 8.32 1.06 9.34
CA GLY A 43 7.94 -0.14 8.59
C GLY A 43 6.42 -0.31 8.41
N LYS A 44 5.96 -0.14 7.16
CA LYS A 44 4.54 -0.12 6.77
C LYS A 44 3.95 -1.51 6.54
N THR A 45 4.65 -2.58 6.91
CA THR A 45 4.23 -3.96 6.64
C THR A 45 2.86 -4.30 7.24
N TRP A 46 2.53 -3.71 8.40
CA TRP A 46 1.21 -3.85 9.03
C TRP A 46 0.06 -3.30 8.16
N LEU A 47 0.33 -2.38 7.24
CA LEU A 47 -0.67 -1.73 6.38
C LEU A 47 -1.02 -2.57 5.14
N ILE A 48 -0.19 -3.56 4.80
CA ILE A 48 -0.31 -4.34 3.57
C ILE A 48 -1.68 -4.99 3.37
N PRO A 49 -2.35 -5.57 4.38
CA PRO A 49 -3.71 -6.10 4.19
C PRO A 49 -4.71 -5.04 3.71
N VAL A 50 -4.59 -3.79 4.20
CA VAL A 50 -5.46 -2.68 3.80
C VAL A 50 -5.14 -2.23 2.38
N VAL A 51 -3.84 -2.08 2.05
CA VAL A 51 -3.39 -1.72 0.69
C VAL A 51 -3.85 -2.73 -0.35
N ARG A 52 -3.72 -4.03 -0.06
CA ARG A 52 -4.23 -5.10 -0.96
C ARG A 52 -5.72 -4.95 -1.20
N LYS A 53 -6.50 -4.71 -0.15
CA LYS A 53 -7.95 -4.51 -0.26
C LYS A 53 -8.26 -3.30 -1.14
N TRP A 54 -7.55 -2.19 -0.94
CA TRP A 54 -7.74 -0.95 -1.70
C TRP A 54 -7.39 -1.13 -3.18
N LEU A 55 -6.20 -1.65 -3.51
CA LEU A 55 -5.75 -1.80 -4.90
C LEU A 55 -6.57 -2.81 -5.72
N LYS A 56 -7.15 -3.82 -5.07
CA LYS A 56 -8.02 -4.82 -5.71
C LYS A 56 -9.43 -4.30 -6.02
N GLN A 57 -9.78 -3.09 -5.59
CA GLN A 57 -11.07 -2.51 -5.94
C GLN A 57 -11.14 -2.29 -7.46
N SER A 58 -12.22 -2.79 -8.06
CA SER A 58 -12.58 -2.49 -9.44
C SER A 58 -13.17 -1.08 -9.47
N ILE A 59 -12.62 -0.19 -10.28
CA ILE A 59 -13.20 1.12 -10.53
C ILE A 59 -14.13 0.96 -11.75
N PRO A 60 -15.45 1.14 -11.62
CA PRO A 60 -16.36 1.04 -12.75
C PRO A 60 -15.97 2.04 -13.85
N ASN A 61 -15.92 1.57 -15.10
CA ASN A 61 -15.53 2.35 -16.29
C ASN A 61 -14.07 2.80 -16.36
N ALA A 62 -13.18 2.27 -15.52
CA ALA A 62 -11.74 2.54 -15.65
C ALA A 62 -11.15 1.72 -16.82
N PHE A 63 -10.94 2.38 -17.96
CA PHE A 63 -10.01 1.95 -19.02
C PHE A 63 -8.55 2.30 -18.65
N GLU A 64 -8.26 2.50 -17.38
CA GLU A 64 -7.11 3.27 -16.93
C GLU A 64 -6.06 2.38 -16.26
N THR A 65 -4.84 2.45 -16.80
CA THR A 65 -3.63 1.89 -16.21
C THR A 65 -3.48 2.34 -14.76
N LYS A 66 -3.34 1.39 -13.83
CA LYS A 66 -3.21 1.68 -12.40
C LYS A 66 -1.78 2.10 -12.08
N THR A 67 -1.57 3.39 -11.88
CA THR A 67 -0.28 3.92 -11.38
C THR A 67 -0.33 4.08 -9.86
N LEU A 68 0.54 3.37 -9.14
CA LEU A 68 0.74 3.54 -7.71
C LEU A 68 1.92 4.49 -7.48
N ILE A 69 1.70 5.54 -6.69
CA ILE A 69 2.75 6.46 -6.27
C ILE A 69 2.96 6.30 -4.76
N GLU A 70 4.16 5.90 -4.34
CA GLU A 70 4.56 5.84 -2.93
C GLU A 70 5.52 6.99 -2.63
N PRO A 71 5.03 8.14 -2.13
CA PRO A 71 5.83 9.35 -1.97
C PRO A 71 6.90 9.28 -0.87
N PHE A 72 6.79 8.29 0.02
CA PHE A 72 7.69 8.04 1.14
C PHE A 72 8.03 6.54 1.14
N ALA A 73 8.85 6.12 0.19
CA ALA A 73 9.15 4.72 -0.06
C ALA A 73 9.76 4.06 1.18
N GLY A 74 10.85 4.62 1.73
CA GLY A 74 11.62 4.00 2.80
C GLY A 74 12.03 2.57 2.43
N GLY A 75 11.52 1.57 3.16
CA GLY A 75 11.67 0.14 2.81
C GLY A 75 10.83 -0.34 1.61
N GLY A 76 10.05 0.52 0.95
CA GLY A 76 9.36 0.21 -0.31
C GLY A 76 8.30 -0.89 -0.25
N ILE A 77 7.87 -1.33 0.95
CA ILE A 77 7.04 -2.54 1.12
C ILE A 77 5.70 -2.46 0.39
N VAL A 78 5.11 -1.26 0.25
CA VAL A 78 3.84 -1.07 -0.46
C VAL A 78 4.04 -1.23 -1.97
N SER A 79 5.00 -0.51 -2.53
CA SER A 79 5.39 -0.61 -3.94
C SER A 79 5.80 -2.03 -4.32
N LEU A 80 6.69 -2.66 -3.54
CA LEU A 80 7.13 -4.03 -3.79
C LEU A 80 5.97 -5.02 -3.72
N THR A 81 5.07 -4.89 -2.73
CA THR A 81 3.89 -5.77 -2.66
C THR A 81 3.00 -5.59 -3.89
N ALA A 82 2.77 -4.35 -4.32
CA ALA A 82 1.98 -4.09 -5.52
C ALA A 82 2.63 -4.68 -6.78
N ALA A 83 3.95 -4.59 -6.92
CA ALA A 83 4.69 -5.18 -8.04
C ALA A 83 4.61 -6.71 -8.04
N PHE A 84 4.96 -7.35 -6.92
CA PHE A 84 4.99 -8.82 -6.80
C PHE A 84 3.62 -9.48 -6.90
N GLU A 85 2.56 -8.75 -6.55
CA GLU A 85 1.18 -9.23 -6.64
C GLU A 85 0.44 -8.69 -7.87
N SER A 86 1.14 -7.99 -8.78
CA SER A 86 0.59 -7.38 -10.00
C SER A 86 -0.68 -6.55 -9.75
N LEU A 87 -0.64 -5.72 -8.70
CA LEU A 87 -1.77 -4.89 -8.25
C LEU A 87 -1.79 -3.49 -8.89
N ALA A 88 -0.70 -3.09 -9.54
CA ALA A 88 -0.54 -1.85 -10.28
C ALA A 88 0.28 -2.13 -11.54
N ASP A 89 -0.02 -1.40 -12.61
CA ASP A 89 0.67 -1.51 -13.90
C ASP A 89 1.95 -0.67 -13.93
N GLN A 90 1.96 0.44 -13.19
CA GLN A 90 3.08 1.36 -13.05
C GLN A 90 3.27 1.71 -11.58
N ILE A 91 4.52 1.82 -11.15
CA ILE A 91 4.85 2.09 -9.75
C ILE A 91 5.92 3.18 -9.73
N VAL A 92 5.66 4.26 -8.99
CA VAL A 92 6.58 5.36 -8.76
C VAL A 92 6.93 5.39 -7.29
N MET A 93 8.19 5.06 -6.98
CA MET A 93 8.75 5.17 -5.64
C MET A 93 9.45 6.52 -5.52
N VAL A 94 9.13 7.30 -4.49
CA VAL A 94 9.83 8.56 -4.18
C VAL A 94 10.44 8.43 -2.79
N GLU A 95 11.70 8.82 -2.68
CA GLU A 95 12.42 8.92 -1.41
C GLU A 95 13.28 10.18 -1.42
N LEU A 96 13.26 10.91 -0.30
CA LEU A 96 14.00 12.17 -0.16
C LEU A 96 15.45 11.91 0.25
N ASP A 97 15.66 10.88 1.08
CA ASP A 97 17.00 10.48 1.50
C ASP A 97 17.77 9.90 0.30
N GLN A 98 18.86 10.57 -0.08
CA GLN A 98 19.64 10.21 -1.26
C GLN A 98 20.33 8.85 -1.10
N GLU A 99 20.76 8.48 0.11
CA GLU A 99 21.41 7.20 0.35
C GLU A 99 20.41 6.06 0.20
N VAL A 100 19.20 6.24 0.73
CA VAL A 100 18.10 5.26 0.57
C VAL A 100 17.63 5.19 -0.89
N ALA A 101 17.52 6.33 -1.57
CA ALA A 101 17.16 6.38 -2.98
C ALA A 101 18.19 5.65 -3.86
N ALA A 102 19.49 5.87 -3.60
CA ALA A 102 20.57 5.19 -4.32
C ALA A 102 20.52 3.67 -4.16
N VAL A 103 20.17 3.17 -2.96
CA VAL A 103 19.96 1.73 -2.75
C VAL A 103 18.85 1.20 -3.67
N TRP A 104 17.73 1.90 -3.80
CA TRP A 104 16.65 1.49 -4.70
C TRP A 104 17.05 1.58 -6.17
N GLU A 105 17.76 2.63 -6.57
CA GLU A 105 18.26 2.80 -7.92
C GLU A 105 19.15 1.61 -8.33
N VAL A 106 20.11 1.24 -7.49
CA VAL A 106 21.00 0.09 -7.73
C VAL A 106 20.22 -1.23 -7.75
N ILE A 107 19.27 -1.43 -6.83
CA ILE A 107 18.50 -2.69 -6.77
C ILE A 107 17.60 -2.86 -8.00
N ILE A 108 16.99 -1.77 -8.49
CA ILE A 108 15.99 -1.81 -9.57
C ILE A 108 16.67 -1.76 -10.94
N ASN A 109 17.65 -0.89 -11.12
CA ASN A 109 18.28 -0.63 -12.42
C ASN A 109 19.62 -1.35 -12.59
N GLY A 110 20.18 -1.92 -11.52
CA GLY A 110 21.53 -2.48 -11.50
C GLY A 110 22.60 -1.41 -11.26
N ASP A 111 23.87 -1.82 -11.31
CA ASP A 111 24.99 -0.90 -11.17
C ASP A 111 25.09 0.00 -12.43
N HIS A 112 25.08 1.31 -12.20
CA HIS A 112 25.38 2.30 -13.23
C HIS A 112 26.92 2.42 -13.36
N HIS A 113 27.48 1.92 -14.46
CA HIS A 113 28.86 2.18 -14.87
C HIS A 113 29.06 3.59 -15.41
#